data_AF-A0A6J4RNA1-F1
#
_entry.id   AF-A0A6J4RNA1-F1
#
_cell.length_a   1.000
_cell.length_b   1.000
_cell.length_c   1.000
_cell.angle_alpha   90.00
_cell.angle_beta   90.00
_cell.angle_gamma   90.00
#
_symmetry.space_group_name_H-M   'P 1'
#
loop_
_entity.id
_entity.type
_entity.pdbx_description
1 polymer ?
#
loop_
_entity_poly.entity_id
_entity_poly.type
_entity_poly.pdbx_seq_one_letter_code
_entity_poly.pdbx_strand_id
1 'polypeptide(L)'
;MAATDQITFRLERFGWSAPDRMKLVGRWEGLDPDQLGTPVLWTRGNGREQRVPALPESTRVEHDGRWSASFAWGPELNGVQEVELELGSGLALGLPLPNTLQRRFGRPSALLRPRRAEPRGGPEAAPPTYAEAPGAPSGEPSPFDLHQALVKAQHDLDEARADAEHARGEALLARRDAERERERREAEAERLQEALTTARALAEEQVQAERGRLEERLAEARQEFERRLGAEQTAFGERLAGEREELSQRLAQENARLLAERDEARAALSTEQTTVAELQGQLEQAGNSLAAERLRRSRVREELDALRAELDRATRRERALKERHAAETAAAHGDMEKLQSRLGAAQQELRAAGDAARRRGEELESLRAQVADAQQLAEDNGKLREALERARRRVAELEPLRGQLAEASERAAQLDAVRAELAEAQRGVERLGVVQAELQQANRRIEELGRVEAELTAARRQVEQIEPLRERFARLTTYAEQVE
;
A
#
# COMPACT_ATOMS: atom_id res chain seq x y z
N MET A 1 -15.14 93.06 -25.00
CA MET A 1 -15.35 92.37 -26.29
C MET A 1 -13.99 91.93 -26.77
N ALA A 2 -13.67 90.63 -26.65
CA ALA A 2 -12.44 90.08 -27.20
C ALA A 2 -12.47 90.24 -28.73
N ALA A 3 -11.36 90.64 -29.33
CA ALA A 3 -11.26 90.78 -30.77
C ALA A 3 -11.59 89.43 -31.43
N THR A 4 -12.67 89.39 -32.22
CA THR A 4 -13.17 88.21 -32.96
C THR A 4 -12.18 87.66 -34.01
N ASP A 5 -11.00 88.29 -34.17
CA ASP A 5 -10.02 88.00 -35.21
C ASP A 5 -9.12 86.78 -34.94
N GLN A 6 -9.29 86.06 -33.81
CA GLN A 6 -8.45 84.90 -33.46
C GLN A 6 -9.21 83.61 -33.13
N ILE A 7 -10.51 83.53 -33.43
CA ILE A 7 -11.24 82.27 -33.25
C ILE A 7 -10.95 81.38 -34.47
N THR A 8 -10.45 80.16 -34.26
CA THR A 8 -10.24 79.17 -35.34
C THR A 8 -10.95 77.88 -35.01
N PHE A 9 -11.66 77.30 -36.00
CA PHE A 9 -12.22 75.96 -35.89
C PHE A 9 -11.45 75.00 -36.77
N ARG A 10 -10.82 74.01 -36.15
CA ARG A 10 -10.15 72.93 -36.85
C ARG A 10 -11.10 71.77 -37.04
N LEU A 11 -11.58 71.60 -38.27
CA LEU A 11 -12.46 70.49 -38.63
C LEU A 11 -11.68 69.17 -38.66
N GLU A 12 -12.08 68.20 -37.83
CA GLU A 12 -11.48 66.85 -37.83
C GLU A 12 -12.31 65.88 -38.67
N ARG A 13 -13.64 65.93 -38.54
CA ARG A 13 -14.56 65.05 -39.26
C ARG A 13 -15.90 65.73 -39.50
N PHE A 14 -16.34 65.70 -40.74
CA PHE A 14 -17.71 66.03 -41.11
C PHE A 14 -18.26 64.96 -42.04
N GLY A 15 -19.22 64.19 -41.56
CA GLY A 15 -19.83 63.13 -42.36
C GLY A 15 -20.84 62.31 -41.59
N TRP A 16 -21.32 61.26 -42.25
CA TRP A 16 -22.38 60.41 -41.75
C TRP A 16 -21.91 59.55 -40.58
N SER A 17 -22.73 59.50 -39.54
CA SER A 17 -22.59 58.58 -38.41
C SER A 17 -23.65 57.48 -38.42
N ALA A 18 -24.82 57.79 -38.98
CA ALA A 18 -25.91 56.87 -39.31
C ALA A 18 -26.62 57.38 -40.59
N PRO A 19 -27.49 56.57 -41.25
CA PRO A 19 -28.16 56.96 -42.49
C PRO A 19 -28.99 58.25 -42.40
N ASP A 20 -29.46 58.61 -41.21
CA ASP A 20 -30.28 59.76 -40.89
C ASP A 20 -29.56 60.77 -39.97
N ARG A 21 -28.24 60.62 -39.78
CA ARG A 21 -27.49 61.40 -38.79
C ARG A 21 -26.10 61.77 -39.26
N MET A 22 -25.85 63.07 -39.35
CA MET A 22 -24.50 63.60 -39.57
C MET A 22 -23.83 63.96 -38.24
N LYS A 23 -22.53 63.68 -38.16
CA LYS A 23 -21.70 64.03 -37.02
C LYS A 23 -20.61 65.01 -37.47
N LEU A 24 -20.52 66.12 -36.75
CA LEU A 24 -19.47 67.11 -36.89
C LEU A 24 -18.54 67.01 -35.69
N VAL A 25 -17.24 66.89 -35.94
CA VAL A 25 -16.18 66.81 -34.92
C VAL A 25 -15.07 67.77 -35.31
N GLY A 26 -14.63 68.56 -34.35
CA GLY A 26 -13.50 69.46 -34.52
C GLY A 26 -12.99 69.98 -33.19
N ARG A 27 -12.10 70.97 -33.27
CA ARG A 27 -11.53 71.64 -32.11
C ARG A 27 -11.67 73.15 -32.28
N TRP A 28 -12.08 73.82 -31.22
CA TRP A 28 -12.11 75.27 -31.14
C TRP A 28 -10.80 75.77 -30.54
N GLU A 29 -10.22 76.78 -31.16
CA GLU A 29 -9.09 77.54 -30.62
C GLU A 29 -9.57 78.97 -30.40
N GLY A 30 -9.38 79.50 -29.18
CA GLY A 30 -9.76 80.87 -28.83
C GLY A 30 -11.25 81.09 -28.47
N LEU A 31 -12.06 80.03 -28.36
CA LEU A 31 -13.47 80.12 -27.96
C LEU A 31 -13.76 79.20 -26.77
N ASP A 32 -14.39 79.77 -25.74
CA ASP A 32 -14.82 79.04 -24.56
C ASP A 32 -16.02 78.13 -24.91
N PRO A 33 -15.99 76.82 -24.62
CA PRO A 33 -17.09 75.89 -24.83
C PRO A 33 -18.46 76.39 -24.36
N ASP A 34 -18.50 77.11 -23.24
CA ASP A 34 -19.75 77.58 -22.63
C ASP A 34 -20.43 78.69 -23.47
N GLN A 35 -19.71 79.29 -24.42
CA GLN A 35 -20.22 80.33 -25.32
C GLN A 35 -20.80 79.79 -26.63
N LEU A 36 -20.68 78.48 -26.91
CA LEU A 36 -21.05 77.89 -28.19
C LEU A 36 -22.58 77.82 -28.42
N GLY A 37 -23.38 77.90 -27.36
CA GLY A 37 -24.83 77.79 -27.43
C GLY A 37 -25.31 76.47 -28.08
N THR A 38 -26.57 76.41 -28.49
CA THR A 38 -27.08 75.25 -29.23
C THR A 38 -26.69 75.36 -30.71
N PRO A 39 -25.86 74.46 -31.24
CA PRO A 39 -25.43 74.53 -32.64
C PRO A 39 -26.61 74.26 -33.59
N VAL A 40 -26.72 75.07 -34.64
CA VAL A 40 -27.72 74.94 -35.70
C VAL A 40 -27.02 74.87 -37.04
N LEU A 41 -27.27 73.81 -37.80
CA LEU A 41 -26.72 73.64 -39.13
C LEU A 41 -27.66 74.29 -40.15
N TRP A 42 -27.18 75.29 -40.87
CA TRP A 42 -27.83 75.85 -42.04
C TRP A 42 -27.39 75.10 -43.28
N THR A 43 -28.36 74.70 -44.08
CA THR A 43 -28.11 74.06 -45.37
C THR A 43 -28.81 74.84 -46.46
N ARG A 44 -28.07 75.22 -47.51
CA ARG A 44 -28.60 75.89 -48.70
C ARG A 44 -28.44 74.95 -49.89
N GLY A 45 -29.55 74.60 -50.52
CA GLY A 45 -29.59 73.69 -51.68
C GLY A 45 -30.97 73.63 -52.30
N ASN A 46 -31.06 73.36 -53.61
CA ASN A 46 -32.32 73.26 -54.35
C ASN A 46 -33.28 74.46 -54.16
N GLY A 47 -32.73 75.67 -53.98
CA GLY A 47 -33.52 76.89 -53.75
C GLY A 47 -34.22 76.96 -52.40
N ARG A 48 -33.92 76.05 -51.46
CA ARG A 48 -34.43 76.04 -50.09
C ARG A 48 -33.29 76.26 -49.10
N GLU A 49 -33.60 77.01 -48.06
CA GLU A 49 -32.74 77.14 -46.88
C GLU A 49 -33.43 76.39 -45.73
N GLN A 50 -32.69 75.49 -45.09
CA GLN A 50 -33.20 74.70 -43.98
C GLN A 50 -32.26 74.84 -42.77
N ARG A 51 -32.86 75.03 -41.60
CA ARG A 51 -32.18 75.08 -40.31
C ARG A 51 -32.39 73.74 -39.60
N VAL A 52 -31.30 73.08 -39.27
CA VAL A 52 -31.30 71.77 -38.62
C VAL A 52 -30.63 71.94 -37.25
N PRO A 53 -31.39 72.01 -36.14
CA PRO A 53 -30.80 72.06 -34.82
C PRO A 53 -30.05 70.75 -34.51
N ALA A 54 -29.00 70.83 -33.70
CA ALA A 54 -28.37 69.61 -33.20
C ALA A 54 -29.35 68.79 -32.36
N LEU A 55 -29.18 67.47 -32.40
CA LEU A 55 -29.98 66.55 -31.60
C LEU A 55 -29.73 66.81 -30.11
N PRO A 56 -30.76 66.70 -29.25
CA PRO A 56 -30.59 66.81 -27.80
C PRO A 56 -29.47 65.89 -27.31
N GLU A 57 -28.64 66.39 -26.39
CA GLU A 57 -27.50 65.66 -25.78
C GLU A 57 -26.41 65.18 -26.76
N SER A 58 -26.47 65.60 -28.03
CA SER A 58 -25.47 65.24 -29.03
C SER A 58 -24.26 66.17 -29.05
N THR A 59 -24.40 67.37 -28.48
CA THR A 59 -23.30 68.32 -28.33
C THR A 59 -22.45 67.92 -27.12
N ARG A 60 -21.19 67.58 -27.36
CA ARG A 60 -20.25 67.17 -26.33
C ARG A 60 -18.92 67.88 -26.51
N VAL A 61 -18.34 68.28 -25.40
CA VAL A 61 -16.98 68.82 -25.33
C VAL A 61 -16.16 67.87 -24.47
N GLU A 62 -15.15 67.26 -25.07
CA GLU A 62 -14.20 66.38 -24.40
C GLU A 62 -13.13 67.22 -23.68
N HIS A 63 -12.48 66.62 -22.66
CA HIS A 63 -11.46 67.31 -21.86
C HIS A 63 -10.23 67.77 -22.66
N ASP A 64 -10.01 67.23 -23.86
CA ASP A 64 -8.93 67.61 -24.77
C ASP A 64 -9.28 68.80 -25.69
N GLY A 65 -10.44 69.45 -25.45
CA GLY A 65 -10.95 70.55 -26.27
C GLY A 65 -11.62 70.07 -27.57
N ARG A 66 -11.80 68.76 -27.77
CA ARG A 66 -12.56 68.24 -28.90
C ARG A 66 -14.05 68.50 -28.68
N TRP A 67 -14.65 69.17 -29.64
CA TRP A 67 -16.07 69.45 -29.71
C TRP A 67 -16.72 68.55 -30.77
N SER A 68 -17.90 68.01 -30.44
CA SER A 68 -18.71 67.28 -31.42
C SER A 68 -20.19 67.59 -31.27
N ALA A 69 -20.92 67.56 -32.38
CA ALA A 69 -22.37 67.71 -32.44
C ALA A 69 -22.95 66.76 -33.49
N SER A 70 -24.18 66.28 -33.29
CA SER A 70 -24.89 65.45 -34.27
C SER A 70 -26.19 66.11 -34.71
N PHE A 71 -26.51 66.00 -36.00
CA PHE A 71 -27.67 66.62 -36.63
C PHE A 71 -28.51 65.55 -37.31
N ALA A 72 -29.85 65.66 -37.21
CA ALA A 72 -30.76 64.83 -38.00
C ALA A 72 -30.65 65.23 -39.47
N TRP A 73 -30.28 64.29 -40.32
CA TRP A 73 -30.10 64.54 -41.74
C TRP A 73 -31.07 63.70 -42.56
N GLY A 74 -32.16 64.32 -43.00
CA GLY A 74 -33.20 63.66 -43.77
C GLY A 74 -32.92 63.61 -45.29
N PRO A 75 -33.69 62.82 -46.05
CA PRO A 75 -33.58 62.73 -47.51
C PRO A 75 -33.89 64.07 -48.22
N GLU A 76 -34.56 65.00 -47.55
CA GLU A 76 -34.84 66.37 -48.05
C GLU A 76 -33.57 67.22 -48.23
N LEU A 77 -32.47 66.81 -47.58
CA LEU A 77 -31.16 67.46 -47.63
C LEU A 77 -30.25 66.87 -48.73
N ASN A 78 -30.79 66.05 -49.63
CA ASN A 78 -30.09 65.58 -50.82
C ASN A 78 -30.07 66.70 -51.88
N GLY A 79 -28.90 67.30 -52.12
CA GLY A 79 -28.72 68.44 -53.03
C GLY A 79 -28.28 69.75 -52.36
N VAL A 80 -27.83 69.67 -51.11
CA VAL A 80 -27.18 70.79 -50.42
C VAL A 80 -25.89 71.17 -51.14
N GLN A 81 -25.74 72.46 -51.45
CA GLN A 81 -24.56 73.03 -52.11
C GLN A 81 -23.65 73.73 -51.10
N GLU A 82 -24.23 74.29 -50.04
CA GLU A 82 -23.51 75.04 -49.02
C GLU A 82 -24.04 74.66 -47.64
N VAL A 83 -23.12 74.46 -46.70
CA VAL A 83 -23.43 74.14 -45.30
C VAL A 83 -22.74 75.17 -44.43
N GLU A 84 -23.49 75.81 -43.54
CA GLU A 84 -22.96 76.74 -42.54
C GLU A 84 -23.37 76.25 -41.15
N LEU A 85 -22.43 76.25 -40.21
CA LEU A 85 -22.72 76.00 -38.81
C LEU A 85 -22.92 77.35 -38.10
N GLU A 86 -24.13 77.57 -37.61
CA GLU A 86 -24.47 78.70 -36.74
C GLU A 86 -24.35 78.28 -35.27
N LEU A 87 -23.69 79.13 -34.49
CA LEU A 87 -23.52 78.99 -33.04
C LEU A 87 -24.23 80.14 -32.34
N GLY A 88 -24.65 79.94 -31.09
CA GLY A 88 -25.55 80.86 -30.37
C GLY A 88 -25.05 82.31 -30.20
N SER A 89 -23.76 82.56 -30.47
CA SER A 89 -23.12 83.88 -30.42
C SER A 89 -23.14 84.66 -31.75
N GLY A 90 -23.91 84.21 -32.75
CA GLY A 90 -23.95 84.83 -34.08
C GLY A 90 -22.73 84.50 -34.95
N LEU A 91 -21.91 83.54 -34.52
CA LEU A 91 -20.80 83.00 -35.30
C LEU A 91 -21.35 82.01 -36.33
N ALA A 92 -20.94 82.21 -37.59
CA ALA A 92 -21.24 81.32 -38.70
C ALA A 92 -19.93 80.76 -39.29
N LEU A 93 -19.86 79.44 -39.40
CA LEU A 93 -18.71 78.73 -39.95
C LEU A 93 -19.13 77.98 -41.21
N GLY A 94 -18.55 78.33 -42.36
CA GLY A 94 -18.74 77.57 -43.60
C GLY A 94 -18.10 76.19 -43.51
N LEU A 95 -18.89 75.13 -43.68
CA LEU A 95 -18.43 73.75 -43.67
C LEU A 95 -18.32 73.20 -45.09
N PRO A 96 -17.31 72.35 -45.39
CA PRO A 96 -17.23 71.65 -46.65
C PRO A 96 -18.38 70.65 -46.78
N LEU A 97 -18.77 70.29 -48.01
CA LEU A 97 -19.83 69.32 -48.24
C LEU A 97 -19.49 67.94 -47.63
N PRO A 98 -20.47 67.25 -47.02
CA PRO A 98 -20.25 65.94 -46.41
C PRO A 98 -19.74 64.94 -47.47
N ASN A 99 -18.72 64.16 -47.13
CA ASN A 99 -18.00 63.19 -48.00
C ASN A 99 -17.00 63.75 -49.02
N THR A 100 -16.85 65.07 -49.19
CA THR A 100 -15.77 65.61 -50.06
C THR A 100 -14.37 65.49 -49.43
N LEU A 101 -14.30 65.27 -48.11
CA LEU A 101 -13.07 65.26 -47.32
C LEU A 101 -12.27 63.96 -47.37
N GLN A 102 -12.83 62.85 -47.88
CA GLN A 102 -12.09 61.57 -47.90
C GLN A 102 -11.00 61.47 -48.97
N ARG A 103 -10.91 62.43 -49.93
CA ARG A 103 -10.01 62.30 -51.08
C ARG A 103 -8.96 63.40 -51.26
N ARG A 104 -8.86 64.39 -50.37
CA ARG A 104 -7.83 65.43 -50.49
C ARG A 104 -6.98 65.51 -49.23
N PHE A 105 -5.73 65.07 -49.33
CA PHE A 105 -4.68 65.18 -48.30
C PHE A 105 -4.22 66.64 -48.12
N GLY A 106 -5.12 67.49 -47.63
CA GLY A 106 -4.82 68.86 -47.23
C GLY A 106 -5.78 69.26 -46.11
N ARG A 107 -5.24 69.67 -44.96
CA ARG A 107 -6.02 70.01 -43.76
C ARG A 107 -7.02 71.14 -44.08
N PRO A 108 -8.34 70.91 -44.07
CA PRO A 108 -9.32 71.96 -44.33
C PRO A 108 -9.48 72.82 -43.07
N SER A 109 -8.86 74.00 -43.04
CA SER A 109 -9.22 75.07 -42.11
C SER A 109 -10.48 75.76 -42.63
N ALA A 110 -11.58 75.70 -41.88
CA ALA A 110 -12.79 76.43 -42.20
C ALA A 110 -12.62 77.88 -41.74
N LEU A 111 -12.79 78.84 -42.66
CA LEU A 111 -12.67 80.27 -42.37
C LEU A 111 -13.99 80.77 -41.77
N LEU A 112 -13.91 81.42 -40.61
CA LEU A 112 -15.06 82.13 -40.01
C LEU A 112 -15.41 83.33 -40.89
N ARG A 113 -16.70 83.50 -41.18
CA ARG A 113 -17.21 84.70 -41.85
C ARG A 113 -18.11 85.47 -40.88
N PRO A 114 -17.77 86.72 -40.52
CA PRO A 114 -18.71 87.59 -39.82
C PRO A 114 -19.89 87.93 -40.75
N ARG A 115 -21.12 87.68 -40.29
CA ARG A 115 -22.34 87.90 -41.10
C ARG A 115 -22.57 89.40 -41.33
N ARG A 116 -22.51 89.84 -42.60
CA ARG A 116 -22.70 91.23 -43.03
C ARG A 116 -24.19 91.59 -43.01
N ALA A 117 -24.56 92.62 -42.25
CA ALA A 117 -25.91 93.20 -42.27
C ALA A 117 -26.12 94.05 -43.54
N GLU A 118 -27.22 93.86 -44.27
CA GLU A 118 -27.56 94.61 -45.50
C GLU A 118 -28.28 95.95 -45.21
N PRO A 119 -27.97 97.06 -45.93
CA PRO A 119 -28.65 98.35 -45.79
C PRO A 119 -29.66 98.67 -46.92
N ARG A 120 -30.73 99.44 -46.60
CA ARG A 120 -31.82 99.88 -47.51
C ARG A 120 -31.60 101.29 -48.12
N GLY A 121 -31.84 101.38 -49.44
CA GLY A 121 -32.15 102.48 -50.42
C GLY A 121 -32.15 104.01 -50.14
N GLY A 122 -31.85 104.78 -51.20
CA GLY A 122 -32.11 106.24 -51.37
C GLY A 122 -31.83 106.79 -52.81
N PRO A 123 -32.42 107.96 -53.26
CA PRO A 123 -32.84 108.22 -54.66
C PRO A 123 -32.21 109.44 -55.43
N GLU A 124 -32.72 109.63 -56.66
CA GLU A 124 -32.32 110.34 -57.91
C GLU A 124 -32.64 111.86 -58.03
N ALA A 125 -31.94 112.61 -58.91
CA ALA A 125 -32.15 114.06 -59.19
C ALA A 125 -31.93 114.46 -60.68
N ALA A 126 -32.65 115.51 -61.15
CA ALA A 126 -32.70 116.07 -62.52
C ALA A 126 -32.30 117.58 -62.59
N PRO A 127 -32.09 118.22 -63.79
CA PRO A 127 -31.56 119.60 -63.94
C PRO A 127 -32.46 120.62 -64.71
N PRO A 128 -32.11 121.94 -64.77
CA PRO A 128 -32.78 122.97 -65.63
C PRO A 128 -31.79 123.80 -66.51
N THR A 129 -32.09 124.99 -67.06
CA THR A 129 -32.94 125.48 -68.20
C THR A 129 -32.42 126.90 -68.58
N TYR A 130 -32.71 127.39 -69.79
CA TYR A 130 -32.27 128.63 -70.51
C TYR A 130 -32.75 130.01 -69.97
N ALA A 131 -32.09 131.11 -70.41
CA ALA A 131 -32.62 132.49 -70.56
C ALA A 131 -31.68 133.30 -71.51
N GLU A 132 -32.05 134.03 -72.59
CA GLU A 132 -32.98 135.16 -72.88
C GLU A 132 -32.24 136.53 -73.01
N ALA A 133 -32.58 137.34 -74.04
CA ALA A 133 -31.99 138.65 -74.36
C ALA A 133 -33.05 139.67 -74.89
N PRO A 134 -32.96 140.98 -74.60
CA PRO A 134 -33.72 142.08 -75.23
C PRO A 134 -32.78 143.11 -75.93
N GLY A 135 -33.13 144.15 -76.70
CA GLY A 135 -34.34 144.84 -77.18
C GLY A 135 -33.86 146.20 -77.78
N ALA A 136 -34.30 146.61 -78.97
CA ALA A 136 -33.75 147.77 -79.71
C ALA A 136 -34.73 148.98 -79.79
N PRO A 137 -34.24 150.24 -79.76
CA PRO A 137 -35.08 151.45 -79.81
C PRO A 137 -35.30 152.03 -81.24
N SER A 138 -36.47 152.65 -81.41
CA SER A 138 -37.01 153.25 -82.64
C SER A 138 -36.86 154.78 -82.67
N GLY A 139 -36.15 155.31 -83.66
CA GLY A 139 -36.14 156.73 -84.05
C GLY A 139 -36.01 156.81 -85.57
N GLU A 140 -36.88 157.56 -86.23
CA GLU A 140 -36.92 157.66 -87.70
C GLU A 140 -35.65 158.34 -88.24
N PRO A 141 -34.81 157.64 -89.02
CA PRO A 141 -33.56 158.17 -89.54
C PRO A 141 -33.82 159.18 -90.67
N SER A 142 -33.21 160.36 -90.55
CA SER A 142 -33.14 161.37 -91.62
C SER A 142 -32.63 160.73 -92.92
N PRO A 143 -33.00 161.19 -94.14
CA PRO A 143 -32.45 160.66 -95.39
C PRO A 143 -30.92 160.70 -95.46
N PHE A 144 -30.27 161.60 -94.70
CA PHE A 144 -28.82 161.60 -94.50
C PHE A 144 -28.35 160.51 -93.51
N ASP A 145 -29.09 160.27 -92.42
CA ASP A 145 -28.83 159.18 -91.47
C ASP A 145 -29.05 157.81 -92.11
N LEU A 146 -29.99 157.68 -93.05
CA LEU A 146 -30.22 156.48 -93.85
C LEU A 146 -29.04 156.22 -94.81
N HIS A 147 -28.51 157.26 -95.44
CA HIS A 147 -27.32 157.11 -96.29
C HIS A 147 -26.09 156.74 -95.45
N GLN A 148 -25.90 157.39 -94.29
CA GLN A 148 -24.81 157.09 -93.38
C GLN A 148 -24.97 155.69 -92.76
N ALA A 149 -26.19 155.27 -92.42
CA ALA A 149 -26.50 153.92 -91.94
C ALA A 149 -26.32 152.87 -93.03
N LEU A 150 -26.61 153.18 -94.30
CA LEU A 150 -26.36 152.28 -95.42
C LEU A 150 -24.86 152.10 -95.66
N VAL A 151 -24.09 153.18 -95.68
CA VAL A 151 -22.62 153.12 -95.82
C VAL A 151 -22.00 152.38 -94.65
N LYS A 152 -22.47 152.64 -93.42
CA LYS A 152 -22.06 151.91 -92.23
C LYS A 152 -22.45 150.43 -92.32
N ALA A 153 -23.69 150.10 -92.70
CA ALA A 153 -24.12 148.71 -92.84
C ALA A 153 -23.37 147.98 -93.96
N GLN A 154 -22.96 148.67 -95.02
CA GLN A 154 -22.09 148.10 -96.06
C GLN A 154 -20.69 147.82 -95.50
N HIS A 155 -20.11 148.77 -94.77
CA HIS A 155 -18.82 148.57 -94.10
C HIS A 155 -18.86 147.44 -93.06
N ASP A 156 -19.88 147.44 -92.19
CA ASP A 156 -20.11 146.40 -91.17
C ASP A 156 -20.36 145.03 -91.83
N LEU A 157 -21.01 144.99 -92.99
CA LEU A 157 -21.24 143.75 -93.74
C LEU A 157 -19.97 143.25 -94.43
N ASP A 158 -19.13 144.15 -94.94
CA ASP A 158 -17.82 143.80 -95.49
C ASP A 158 -16.84 143.37 -94.38
N GLU A 159 -16.87 144.01 -93.22
CA GLU A 159 -16.14 143.62 -92.01
C GLU A 159 -16.62 142.25 -91.49
N ALA A 160 -17.94 142.04 -91.35
CA ALA A 160 -18.51 140.76 -90.94
C ALA A 160 -18.22 139.64 -91.97
N ARG A 161 -18.12 139.97 -93.27
CA ARG A 161 -17.67 139.01 -94.29
C ARG A 161 -16.21 138.68 -94.12
N ALA A 162 -15.35 139.67 -93.90
CA ALA A 162 -13.92 139.46 -93.64
C ALA A 162 -13.71 138.62 -92.37
N ASP A 163 -14.45 138.89 -91.30
CA ASP A 163 -14.43 138.12 -90.05
C ASP A 163 -14.97 136.71 -90.24
N ALA A 164 -16.06 136.53 -90.99
CA ALA A 164 -16.59 135.20 -91.30
C ALA A 164 -15.63 134.39 -92.17
N GLU A 165 -14.94 135.02 -93.13
CA GLU A 165 -13.89 134.38 -93.92
C GLU A 165 -12.67 134.03 -93.06
N HIS A 166 -12.26 134.91 -92.15
CA HIS A 166 -11.19 134.67 -91.19
C HIS A 166 -11.53 133.51 -90.25
N ALA A 167 -12.71 133.53 -89.62
CA ALA A 167 -13.19 132.47 -88.74
C ALA A 167 -13.36 131.13 -89.47
N ARG A 168 -13.80 131.14 -90.74
CA ARG A 168 -13.81 129.93 -91.58
C ARG A 168 -12.39 129.42 -91.85
N GLY A 169 -11.45 130.32 -92.13
CA GLY A 169 -10.04 130.00 -92.28
C GLY A 169 -9.46 129.36 -91.02
N GLU A 170 -9.69 129.95 -89.85
CA GLU A 170 -9.28 129.42 -88.55
C GLU A 170 -9.94 128.07 -88.24
N ALA A 171 -11.25 127.91 -88.50
CA ALA A 171 -11.95 126.65 -88.28
C ALA A 171 -11.42 125.52 -89.18
N LEU A 172 -11.05 125.83 -90.44
CA LEU A 172 -10.40 124.88 -91.34
C LEU A 172 -9.00 124.49 -90.85
N LEU A 173 -8.22 125.45 -90.35
CA LEU A 173 -6.91 125.18 -89.75
C LEU A 173 -7.05 124.32 -88.49
N ALA A 174 -7.95 124.67 -87.57
CA ALA A 174 -8.23 123.92 -86.35
C ALA A 174 -8.71 122.49 -86.66
N ARG A 175 -9.55 122.33 -87.69
CA ARG A 175 -9.98 121.00 -88.15
C ARG A 175 -8.79 120.20 -88.69
N ARG A 176 -7.94 120.81 -89.53
CA ARG A 176 -6.74 120.15 -90.07
C ARG A 176 -5.76 119.77 -88.96
N ASP A 177 -5.60 120.60 -87.94
CA ASP A 177 -4.76 120.30 -86.78
C ASP A 177 -5.37 119.19 -85.91
N ALA A 178 -6.69 119.16 -85.73
CA ALA A 178 -7.38 118.07 -85.05
C ALA A 178 -7.28 116.75 -85.82
N GLU A 179 -7.37 116.78 -87.15
CA GLU A 179 -7.17 115.61 -88.01
C GLU A 179 -5.73 115.09 -87.92
N ARG A 180 -4.72 115.97 -88.01
CA ARG A 180 -3.30 115.60 -87.77
C ARG A 180 -3.08 114.99 -86.40
N GLU A 181 -3.73 115.53 -85.36
CA GLU A 181 -3.62 115.01 -84.01
C GLU A 181 -4.29 113.64 -83.85
N ARG A 182 -5.42 113.40 -84.52
CA ARG A 182 -6.05 112.08 -84.59
C ARG A 182 -5.14 111.09 -85.30
N GLU A 183 -4.60 111.45 -86.46
CA GLU A 183 -3.64 110.62 -87.20
C GLU A 183 -2.40 110.28 -86.36
N ARG A 184 -1.86 111.25 -85.60
CA ARG A 184 -0.75 111.01 -84.66
C ARG A 184 -1.12 110.00 -83.58
N ARG A 185 -2.29 110.15 -82.95
CA ARG A 185 -2.76 109.23 -81.90
C ARG A 185 -3.09 107.85 -82.43
N GLU A 186 -3.66 107.76 -83.63
CA GLU A 186 -3.92 106.48 -84.31
C GLU A 186 -2.60 105.77 -84.61
N ALA A 187 -1.61 106.47 -85.17
CA ALA A 187 -0.28 105.91 -85.40
C ALA A 187 0.44 105.50 -84.10
N GLU A 188 0.30 106.28 -83.02
CA GLU A 188 0.84 105.91 -81.70
C GLU A 188 0.12 104.69 -81.10
N ALA A 189 -1.21 104.61 -81.25
CA ALA A 189 -2.00 103.48 -80.80
C ALA A 189 -1.63 102.20 -81.56
N GLU A 190 -1.43 102.29 -82.88
CA GLU A 190 -0.94 101.17 -83.71
C GLU A 190 0.44 100.71 -83.26
N ARG A 191 1.38 101.64 -83.02
CA ARG A 191 2.72 101.30 -82.49
C ARG A 191 2.66 100.64 -81.13
N LEU A 192 1.79 101.11 -80.23
CA LEU A 192 1.61 100.51 -78.91
C LEU A 192 0.97 99.13 -79.01
N GLN A 193 -0.01 98.94 -79.89
CA GLN A 193 -0.60 97.62 -80.14
C GLN A 193 0.43 96.65 -80.70
N GLU A 194 1.22 97.07 -81.70
CA GLU A 194 2.31 96.27 -82.25
C GLU A 194 3.32 95.89 -81.15
N ALA A 195 3.78 96.86 -80.36
CA ALA A 195 4.69 96.60 -79.24
C ALA A 195 4.12 95.62 -78.21
N LEU A 196 2.83 95.72 -77.88
CA LEU A 196 2.15 94.78 -76.98
C LEU A 196 2.03 93.38 -77.59
N THR A 197 1.74 93.27 -78.89
CA THR A 197 1.71 91.96 -79.58
C THR A 197 3.09 91.30 -79.61
N THR A 198 4.15 92.06 -79.85
CA THR A 198 5.53 91.56 -79.81
C THR A 198 5.94 91.15 -78.40
N ALA A 199 5.64 91.98 -77.39
CA ALA A 199 5.93 91.64 -75.99
C ALA A 199 5.17 90.38 -75.54
N ARG A 200 3.92 90.23 -75.98
CA ARG A 200 3.12 89.03 -75.71
C ARG A 200 3.71 87.79 -76.39
N ALA A 201 4.09 87.88 -77.66
CA ALA A 201 4.72 86.78 -78.38
C ALA A 201 6.04 86.32 -77.71
N LEU A 202 6.88 87.28 -77.30
CA LEU A 202 8.12 87.01 -76.56
C LEU A 202 7.85 86.35 -75.19
N ALA A 203 6.84 86.83 -74.46
CA ALA A 203 6.46 86.24 -73.18
C ALA A 203 5.92 84.80 -73.35
N GLU A 204 5.10 84.56 -74.38
CA GLU A 204 4.60 83.23 -74.70
C GLU A 204 5.74 82.28 -75.10
N GLU A 205 6.70 82.74 -75.91
CA GLU A 205 7.90 81.98 -76.27
C GLU A 205 8.74 81.62 -75.03
N GLN A 206 8.97 82.59 -74.12
CA GLN A 206 9.69 82.33 -72.87
C GLN A 206 8.98 81.32 -71.98
N VAL A 207 7.64 81.41 -71.85
CA VAL A 207 6.86 80.44 -71.08
C VAL A 207 6.94 79.05 -71.71
N GLN A 208 6.90 78.95 -73.04
CA GLN A 208 7.05 77.65 -73.72
C GLN A 208 8.46 77.08 -73.56
N ALA A 209 9.50 77.92 -73.62
CA ALA A 209 10.87 77.49 -73.38
C ALA A 209 11.07 76.98 -71.95
N GLU A 210 10.54 77.68 -70.94
CA GLU A 210 10.59 77.23 -69.55
C GLU A 210 9.78 75.96 -69.32
N ARG A 211 8.60 75.81 -69.95
CA ARG A 211 7.83 74.56 -69.92
C ARG A 211 8.63 73.40 -70.50
N GLY A 212 9.27 73.59 -71.65
CA GLY A 212 10.13 72.58 -72.26
C GLY A 212 11.29 72.16 -71.34
N ARG A 213 11.97 73.13 -70.72
CA ARG A 213 13.05 72.87 -69.74
C ARG A 213 12.55 72.10 -68.52
N LEU A 214 11.35 72.41 -68.01
CA LEU A 214 10.76 71.71 -66.87
C LEU A 214 10.33 70.29 -67.24
N GLU A 215 9.77 70.09 -68.45
CA GLU A 215 9.41 68.77 -68.95
C GLU A 215 10.63 67.88 -69.14
N GLU A 216 11.73 68.42 -69.67
CA GLU A 216 13.01 67.72 -69.80
C GLU A 216 13.55 67.31 -68.42
N ARG A 217 13.60 68.23 -67.45
CA ARG A 217 14.02 67.93 -66.08
C ARG A 217 13.12 66.89 -65.40
N LEU A 218 11.81 66.93 -65.64
CA LEU A 218 10.88 65.93 -65.12
C LEU A 218 11.11 64.56 -65.77
N ALA A 219 11.42 64.51 -67.07
CA ALA A 219 11.75 63.27 -67.77
C ALA A 219 13.07 62.67 -67.24
N GLU A 220 14.10 63.50 -67.05
CA GLU A 220 15.38 63.09 -66.44
C GLU A 220 15.17 62.55 -65.02
N ALA A 221 14.45 63.29 -64.16
CA ALA A 221 14.18 62.85 -62.79
C ALA A 221 13.37 61.54 -62.74
N ARG A 222 12.42 61.34 -63.67
CA ARG A 222 11.69 60.06 -63.79
C ARG A 222 12.61 58.93 -64.20
N GLN A 223 13.48 59.14 -65.19
CA GLN A 223 14.45 58.12 -65.61
C GLN A 223 15.43 57.78 -64.48
N GLU A 224 15.92 58.77 -63.74
CA GLU A 224 16.77 58.52 -62.57
C GLU A 224 16.06 57.72 -61.48
N PHE A 225 14.79 58.05 -61.20
CA PHE A 225 13.98 57.32 -60.25
C PHE A 225 13.76 55.87 -60.69
N GLU A 226 13.43 55.63 -61.96
CA GLU A 226 13.27 54.29 -62.53
C GLU A 226 14.58 53.49 -62.48
N ARG A 227 15.73 54.12 -62.78
CA ARG A 227 17.04 53.47 -62.63
C ARG A 227 17.34 53.11 -61.19
N ARG A 228 17.05 54.00 -60.23
CA ARG A 228 17.23 53.73 -58.79
C ARG A 228 16.31 52.60 -58.33
N LEU A 229 15.04 52.64 -58.71
CA LEU A 229 14.07 51.60 -58.37
C LEU A 229 14.50 50.25 -58.96
N GLY A 230 14.96 50.22 -60.21
CA GLY A 230 15.50 49.02 -60.85
C GLY A 230 16.72 48.46 -60.13
N ALA A 231 17.68 49.33 -59.77
CA ALA A 231 18.87 48.94 -59.01
C ALA A 231 18.55 48.43 -57.60
N GLU A 232 17.59 49.05 -56.92
CA GLU A 232 17.11 48.58 -55.61
C GLU A 232 16.40 47.24 -55.71
N GLN A 233 15.58 47.02 -56.75
CA GLN A 233 14.91 45.74 -57.01
C GLN A 233 15.92 44.64 -57.32
N THR A 234 16.95 44.90 -58.13
CA THR A 234 18.01 43.91 -58.40
C THR A 234 18.82 43.61 -57.15
N ALA A 235 19.23 44.63 -56.39
CA ALA A 235 19.97 44.44 -55.14
C ALA A 235 19.15 43.75 -54.06
N PHE A 236 17.83 43.96 -54.02
CA PHE A 236 16.93 43.22 -53.14
C PHE A 236 16.77 41.76 -53.60
N GLY A 237 16.62 41.53 -54.90
CA GLY A 237 16.56 40.19 -55.48
C GLY A 237 17.82 39.38 -55.23
N GLU A 238 19.00 39.98 -55.39
CA GLU A 238 20.30 39.37 -55.09
C GLU A 238 20.46 39.04 -53.60
N ARG A 239 20.04 39.96 -52.71
CA ARG A 239 20.03 39.70 -51.26
C ARG A 239 19.13 38.53 -50.89
N LEU A 240 17.90 38.49 -51.41
CA LEU A 240 16.99 37.37 -51.18
C LEU A 240 17.52 36.05 -51.77
N ALA A 241 18.17 36.09 -52.94
CA ALA A 241 18.80 34.92 -53.53
C ALA A 241 19.94 34.41 -52.64
N GLY A 242 20.80 35.30 -52.14
CA GLY A 242 21.87 34.97 -51.20
C GLY A 242 21.34 34.41 -49.89
N GLU A 243 20.33 35.03 -49.27
CA GLU A 243 19.70 34.51 -48.04
C GLU A 243 19.07 33.13 -48.25
N ARG A 244 18.41 32.91 -49.40
CA ARG A 244 17.85 31.59 -49.74
C ARG A 244 18.94 30.54 -49.93
N GLU A 245 20.05 30.90 -50.57
CA GLU A 245 21.19 30.02 -50.75
C GLU A 245 21.82 29.67 -49.39
N GLU A 246 22.10 30.66 -48.54
CA GLU A 246 22.62 30.45 -47.18
C GLU A 246 21.70 29.54 -46.34
N LEU A 247 20.39 29.80 -46.35
CA LEU A 247 19.42 28.97 -45.65
C LEU A 247 19.39 27.55 -46.21
N SER A 248 19.46 27.39 -47.54
CA SER A 248 19.52 26.07 -48.17
C SER A 248 20.79 25.30 -47.79
N GLN A 249 21.94 25.99 -47.71
CA GLN A 249 23.21 25.40 -47.28
C GLN A 249 23.16 25.01 -45.80
N ARG A 250 22.61 25.84 -44.92
CA ARG A 250 22.42 25.51 -43.49
C ARG A 250 21.52 24.31 -43.31
N LEU A 251 20.39 24.25 -44.03
CA LEU A 251 19.49 23.09 -44.01
C LEU A 251 20.17 21.83 -44.54
N ALA A 252 20.99 21.94 -45.60
CA ALA A 252 21.76 20.81 -46.11
C ALA A 252 22.79 20.30 -45.09
N GLN A 253 23.49 21.21 -44.41
CA GLN A 253 24.46 20.88 -43.36
C GLN A 253 23.78 20.22 -42.14
N GLU A 254 22.65 20.77 -41.69
CA GLU A 254 21.88 20.22 -40.58
C GLU A 254 21.32 18.83 -40.91
N ASN A 255 20.77 18.65 -42.11
CA ASN A 255 20.31 17.34 -42.56
C ASN A 255 21.45 16.32 -42.65
N ALA A 256 22.63 16.71 -43.15
CA ALA A 256 23.80 15.84 -43.18
C ALA A 256 24.24 15.44 -41.77
N ARG A 257 24.23 16.38 -40.82
CA ARG A 257 24.53 16.13 -39.41
C ARG A 257 23.53 15.16 -38.78
N LEU A 258 22.23 15.39 -38.96
CA LEU A 258 21.18 14.52 -38.42
C LEU A 258 21.23 13.11 -39.02
N LEU A 259 21.59 12.97 -40.29
CA LEU A 259 21.81 11.67 -40.92
C LEU A 259 23.01 10.94 -40.31
N ALA A 260 24.12 11.64 -40.05
CA ALA A 260 25.28 11.06 -39.37
C ALA A 260 24.93 10.62 -37.94
N GLU A 261 24.26 11.47 -37.16
CA GLU A 261 23.80 11.14 -35.79
C GLU A 261 22.85 9.93 -35.80
N ARG A 262 21.95 9.83 -36.79
CA ARG A 262 21.06 8.67 -36.95
C ARG A 262 21.84 7.40 -37.26
N ASP A 263 22.84 7.47 -38.13
CA ASP A 263 23.61 6.31 -38.53
C ASP A 263 24.55 5.84 -37.40
N GLU A 264 25.12 6.76 -36.61
CA GLU A 264 25.82 6.46 -35.36
C GLU A 264 24.90 5.79 -34.32
N ALA A 265 23.69 6.33 -34.11
CA ALA A 265 22.71 5.74 -33.20
C ALA A 265 22.28 4.34 -33.64
N ARG A 266 22.17 4.09 -34.96
CA ARG A 266 21.89 2.74 -35.50
C ARG A 266 23.06 1.79 -35.29
N ALA A 267 24.30 2.25 -35.48
CA ALA A 267 25.48 1.45 -35.19
C ALA A 267 25.55 1.07 -33.70
N ALA A 268 25.32 2.03 -32.81
CA ALA A 268 25.25 1.81 -31.36
C ALA A 268 24.12 0.83 -30.98
N LEU A 269 22.93 0.98 -31.56
CA LEU A 269 21.83 0.04 -31.35
C LEU A 269 22.18 -1.37 -31.82
N SER A 270 22.87 -1.51 -32.97
CA SER A 270 23.33 -2.81 -33.45
C SER A 270 24.34 -3.44 -32.51
N THR A 271 25.27 -2.66 -31.93
CA THR A 271 26.22 -3.18 -30.94
C THR A 271 25.51 -3.63 -29.67
N GLU A 272 24.52 -2.88 -29.18
CA GLU A 272 23.71 -3.28 -28.03
C GLU A 272 22.86 -4.53 -28.33
N GLN A 273 22.35 -4.69 -29.55
CA GLN A 273 21.65 -5.91 -29.95
C GLN A 273 22.59 -7.13 -29.94
N THR A 274 23.85 -6.96 -30.38
CA THR A 274 24.84 -8.05 -30.31
C THR A 274 25.21 -8.40 -28.87
N THR A 275 25.39 -7.42 -27.98
CA THR A 275 25.68 -7.69 -26.55
C THR A 275 24.51 -8.36 -25.86
N VAL A 276 23.27 -7.96 -26.14
CA VAL A 276 22.07 -8.62 -25.62
C VAL A 276 22.00 -10.07 -26.11
N ALA A 277 22.27 -10.33 -27.40
CA ALA A 277 22.29 -11.69 -27.93
C ALA A 277 23.39 -12.56 -27.28
N GLU A 278 24.58 -12.01 -27.05
CA GLU A 278 25.65 -12.69 -26.32
C GLU A 278 25.26 -13.01 -24.87
N LEU A 279 24.69 -12.04 -24.14
CA LEU A 279 24.22 -12.23 -22.76
C LEU A 279 23.09 -13.27 -22.69
N GLN A 280 22.18 -13.28 -23.66
CA GLN A 280 21.14 -14.31 -23.78
C GLN A 280 21.77 -15.69 -23.98
N GLY A 281 22.74 -15.82 -24.88
CA GLY A 281 23.49 -17.07 -25.08
C GLY A 281 24.23 -17.53 -23.83
N GLN A 282 24.85 -16.61 -23.08
CA GLN A 282 25.48 -16.92 -21.79
C GLN A 282 24.46 -17.38 -20.74
N LEU A 283 23.28 -16.76 -20.68
CA LEU A 283 22.20 -17.14 -19.78
C LEU A 283 21.66 -18.54 -20.11
N GLU A 284 21.49 -18.87 -21.39
CA GLU A 284 21.10 -20.20 -21.84
C GLU A 284 22.17 -21.26 -21.47
N GLN A 285 23.45 -20.96 -21.70
CA GLN A 285 24.55 -21.84 -21.28
C GLN A 285 24.57 -22.05 -19.76
N ALA A 286 24.39 -21.00 -18.98
CA ALA A 286 24.30 -21.09 -17.52
C ALA A 286 23.09 -21.91 -17.08
N GLY A 287 21.94 -21.74 -17.74
CA GLY A 287 20.73 -22.53 -17.51
C GLY A 287 20.94 -24.01 -17.80
N ASN A 288 21.58 -24.34 -18.92
CA ASN A 288 21.92 -25.72 -19.30
C ASN A 288 22.93 -26.34 -18.32
N SER A 289 23.95 -25.59 -17.90
CA SER A 289 24.91 -26.01 -16.88
C SER A 289 24.22 -26.30 -15.54
N LEU A 290 23.31 -25.42 -15.10
CA LEU A 290 22.52 -25.61 -13.90
C LEU A 290 21.60 -26.84 -14.00
N ALA A 291 20.99 -27.08 -15.16
CA ALA A 291 20.19 -28.28 -15.40
C ALA A 291 21.04 -29.56 -15.34
N ALA A 292 22.24 -29.53 -15.93
CA ALA A 292 23.20 -30.64 -15.86
C ALA A 292 23.65 -30.91 -14.41
N GLU A 293 23.94 -29.87 -13.64
CA GLU A 293 24.28 -29.99 -12.22
C GLU A 293 23.10 -30.50 -11.37
N ARG A 294 21.88 -30.08 -11.66
CA ARG A 294 20.67 -30.63 -11.01
C ARG A 294 20.52 -32.13 -11.30
N LEU A 295 20.76 -32.55 -12.56
CA LEU A 295 20.74 -33.96 -12.93
C LEU A 295 21.85 -34.75 -12.23
N ARG A 296 23.08 -34.22 -12.18
CA ARG A 296 24.20 -34.82 -11.42
C ARG A 296 23.84 -34.98 -9.95
N ARG A 297 23.31 -33.93 -9.30
CA ARG A 297 22.84 -33.99 -7.91
C ARG A 297 21.73 -35.02 -7.71
N SER A 298 20.81 -35.17 -8.67
CA SER A 298 19.76 -36.19 -8.59
C SER A 298 20.34 -37.61 -8.64
N ARG A 299 21.29 -37.87 -9.54
CA ARG A 299 21.99 -39.16 -9.62
C ARG A 299 22.77 -39.47 -8.34
N VAL A 300 23.51 -38.50 -7.80
CA VAL A 300 24.22 -38.68 -6.53
C VAL A 300 23.25 -38.98 -5.38
N ARG A 301 22.05 -38.39 -5.37
CA ARG A 301 21.01 -38.73 -4.38
C ARG A 301 20.49 -40.15 -4.57
N GLU A 302 20.20 -40.56 -5.80
CA GLU A 302 19.78 -41.94 -6.11
C GLU A 302 20.86 -42.95 -5.70
N GLU A 303 22.14 -42.67 -5.98
CA GLU A 303 23.27 -43.48 -5.52
C GLU A 303 23.36 -43.54 -4.00
N LEU A 304 23.20 -42.41 -3.30
CA LEU A 304 23.18 -42.37 -1.83
C LEU A 304 22.02 -43.18 -1.24
N ASP A 305 20.83 -43.09 -1.85
CA ASP A 305 19.67 -43.85 -1.40
C ASP A 305 19.84 -45.36 -1.69
N ALA A 306 20.47 -45.72 -2.82
CA ALA A 306 20.86 -47.09 -3.11
C ALA A 306 21.88 -47.63 -2.09
N LEU A 307 22.93 -46.86 -1.79
CA LEU A 307 23.94 -47.22 -0.78
C LEU A 307 23.33 -47.34 0.62
N ARG A 308 22.39 -46.46 0.98
CA ARG A 308 21.61 -46.58 2.23
C ARG A 308 20.79 -47.86 2.27
N ALA A 309 20.10 -48.21 1.18
CA ALA A 309 19.35 -49.45 1.10
C ALA A 309 20.26 -50.69 1.18
N GLU A 310 21.46 -50.63 0.60
CA GLU A 310 22.47 -51.68 0.75
C GLU A 310 22.99 -51.79 2.18
N LEU A 311 23.25 -50.66 2.85
CA LEU A 311 23.64 -50.63 4.27
C LEU A 311 22.54 -51.20 5.17
N ASP A 312 21.28 -50.87 4.91
CA ASP A 312 20.13 -51.45 5.61
C ASP A 312 20.02 -52.96 5.38
N ARG A 313 20.26 -53.43 4.16
CA ARG A 313 20.32 -54.87 3.86
C ARG A 313 21.49 -55.53 4.58
N ALA A 314 22.66 -54.91 4.61
CA ALA A 314 23.84 -55.42 5.28
C ALA A 314 23.63 -55.50 6.80
N THR A 315 23.09 -54.46 7.42
CA THR A 315 22.75 -54.45 8.86
C THR A 315 21.65 -55.45 9.20
N ARG A 316 20.63 -55.64 8.34
CA ARG A 316 19.65 -56.73 8.50
C ARG A 316 20.31 -58.11 8.39
N ARG A 317 21.21 -58.31 7.44
CA ARG A 317 21.99 -59.56 7.32
C ARG A 317 22.85 -59.80 8.55
N GLU A 318 23.52 -58.77 9.05
CA GLU A 318 24.32 -58.83 10.27
C GLU A 318 23.45 -59.18 11.49
N ARG A 319 22.29 -58.54 11.64
CA ARG A 319 21.31 -58.90 12.69
C ARG A 319 20.82 -60.33 12.55
N ALA A 320 20.46 -60.77 11.35
CA ALA A 320 20.04 -62.15 11.10
C ALA A 320 21.16 -63.16 11.38
N LEU A 321 22.42 -62.83 11.07
CA LEU A 321 23.58 -63.65 11.42
C LEU A 321 23.82 -63.68 12.94
N LYS A 322 23.68 -62.53 13.61
CA LYS A 322 23.76 -62.44 15.08
C LYS A 322 22.64 -63.22 15.76
N GLU A 323 21.41 -63.15 15.24
CA GLU A 323 20.26 -63.93 15.71
C GLU A 323 20.45 -65.42 15.45
N ARG A 324 20.99 -65.81 14.29
CA ARG A 324 21.37 -67.20 14.00
C ARG A 324 22.44 -67.71 14.95
N HIS A 325 23.51 -66.94 15.17
CA HIS A 325 24.54 -67.30 16.14
C HIS A 325 24.00 -67.32 17.58
N ALA A 326 23.08 -66.41 17.94
CA ALA A 326 22.39 -66.44 19.24
C ALA A 326 21.51 -67.69 19.37
N ALA A 327 20.80 -68.08 18.31
CA ALA A 327 19.99 -69.30 18.27
C ALA A 327 20.85 -70.58 18.29
N GLU A 328 21.97 -70.60 17.58
CA GLU A 328 22.96 -71.69 17.60
C GLU A 328 23.61 -71.83 18.98
N THR A 329 23.98 -70.72 19.62
CA THR A 329 24.54 -70.74 20.97
C THR A 329 23.49 -71.12 22.02
N ALA A 330 22.23 -70.69 21.87
CA ALA A 330 21.11 -71.13 22.72
C ALA A 330 20.78 -72.62 22.51
N ALA A 331 20.80 -73.12 21.28
CA ALA A 331 20.64 -74.54 20.97
C ALA A 331 21.80 -75.37 21.55
N ALA A 332 23.04 -74.89 21.40
CA ALA A 332 24.21 -75.52 22.02
C ALA A 332 24.12 -75.49 23.56
N HIS A 333 23.59 -74.43 24.16
CA HIS A 333 23.33 -74.37 25.61
C HIS A 333 22.24 -75.36 26.03
N GLY A 334 21.14 -75.45 25.28
CA GLY A 334 20.07 -76.41 25.54
C GLY A 334 20.52 -77.86 25.37
N ASP A 335 21.40 -78.13 24.41
CA ASP A 335 22.01 -79.45 24.23
C ASP A 335 23.03 -79.76 25.32
N MET A 336 23.78 -78.76 25.80
CA MET A 336 24.66 -78.90 26.97
C MET A 336 23.88 -79.16 28.25
N GLU A 337 22.71 -78.53 28.45
CA GLU A 337 21.82 -78.75 29.59
C GLU A 337 21.13 -80.15 29.51
N LYS A 338 20.78 -80.62 28.32
CA LYS A 338 20.36 -82.02 28.08
C LYS A 338 21.47 -83.04 28.36
N LEU A 339 22.72 -82.71 28.06
CA LEU A 339 23.86 -83.54 28.40
C LEU A 339 24.15 -83.54 29.91
N GLN A 340 23.98 -82.40 30.59
CA GLN A 340 24.13 -82.29 32.04
C GLN A 340 23.02 -83.04 32.79
N SER A 341 21.77 -82.96 32.33
CA SER A 341 20.66 -83.75 32.89
C SER A 341 20.83 -85.25 32.65
N ARG A 342 21.33 -85.67 31.48
CA ARG A 342 21.71 -87.07 31.21
C ARG A 342 22.87 -87.55 32.08
N LEU A 343 23.86 -86.70 32.33
CA LEU A 343 24.97 -86.99 33.24
C LEU A 343 24.48 -87.11 34.69
N GLY A 344 23.53 -86.26 35.11
CA GLY A 344 22.88 -86.33 36.41
C GLY A 344 22.06 -87.61 36.59
N ALA A 345 21.32 -88.04 35.56
CA ALA A 345 20.59 -89.30 35.56
C ALA A 345 21.53 -90.52 35.66
N ALA A 346 22.63 -90.52 34.87
CA ALA A 346 23.64 -91.58 34.93
C ALA A 346 24.37 -91.64 36.29
N GLN A 347 24.58 -90.49 36.95
CA GLN A 347 25.16 -90.43 38.30
C GLN A 347 24.19 -90.94 39.38
N GLN A 348 22.88 -90.76 39.20
CA GLN A 348 21.87 -91.33 40.10
C GLN A 348 21.74 -92.85 39.93
N GLU A 349 21.81 -93.37 38.70
CA GLU A 349 21.84 -94.81 38.43
C GLU A 349 23.10 -95.48 39.02
N LEU A 350 24.25 -94.82 38.96
CA LEU A 350 25.49 -95.32 39.55
C LEU A 350 25.44 -95.36 41.08
N ARG A 351 24.76 -94.38 41.71
CA ARG A 351 24.51 -94.39 43.17
C ARG A 351 23.53 -95.49 43.58
N ALA A 352 22.45 -95.66 42.81
CA ALA A 352 21.49 -96.76 43.04
C ALA A 352 22.14 -98.15 42.86
N ALA A 353 23.05 -98.31 41.90
CA ALA A 353 23.84 -99.52 41.72
C ALA A 353 24.84 -99.76 42.87
N GLY A 354 25.43 -98.69 43.42
CA GLY A 354 26.30 -98.76 44.60
C GLY A 354 25.56 -99.17 45.88
N ASP A 355 24.34 -98.67 46.08
CA ASP A 355 23.51 -99.04 47.24
C ASP A 355 22.95 -100.47 47.13
N ALA A 356 22.68 -100.95 45.91
CA ALA A 356 22.32 -102.35 45.65
C ALA A 356 23.50 -103.32 45.87
N ALA A 357 24.74 -102.90 45.63
CA ALA A 357 25.95 -103.68 45.89
C ALA A 357 26.28 -103.78 47.40
N ARG A 358 25.98 -102.73 48.19
CA ARG A 358 26.13 -102.78 49.66
C ARG A 358 25.13 -103.72 50.32
N ARG A 359 23.86 -103.71 49.90
CA ARG A 359 22.83 -104.63 50.40
C ARG A 359 23.17 -106.10 50.10
N ARG A 360 23.76 -106.39 48.94
CA ARG A 360 24.28 -107.73 48.60
C ARG A 360 25.53 -108.12 49.40
N GLY A 361 26.32 -107.16 49.87
CA GLY A 361 27.46 -107.39 50.77
C GLY A 361 27.02 -107.79 52.18
N GLU A 362 25.99 -107.12 52.71
CA GLU A 362 25.41 -107.39 54.03
C GLU A 362 24.66 -108.75 54.08
N GLU A 363 24.03 -109.16 52.96
CA GLU A 363 23.42 -110.49 52.82
C GLU A 363 24.46 -111.64 52.77
N LEU A 364 25.66 -111.39 52.23
CA LEU A 364 26.74 -112.38 52.18
C LEU A 364 27.49 -112.52 53.51
N GLU A 365 27.52 -111.49 54.36
CA GLU A 365 28.03 -111.58 55.73
C GLU A 365 27.03 -112.28 56.67
N SER A 366 25.73 -112.07 56.49
CA SER A 366 24.67 -112.82 57.18
C SER A 366 24.70 -114.32 56.84
N LEU A 367 24.96 -114.68 55.57
CA LEU A 367 25.08 -116.08 55.15
C LEU A 367 26.39 -116.75 55.60
N ARG A 368 27.47 -115.98 55.81
CA ARG A 368 28.73 -116.50 56.38
C ARG A 368 28.66 -116.75 57.88
N ALA A 369 27.91 -115.93 58.63
CA ALA A 369 27.63 -116.18 60.05
C ALA A 369 26.76 -117.44 60.25
N GLN A 370 25.75 -117.65 59.39
CA GLN A 370 24.87 -118.83 59.44
C GLN A 370 25.57 -120.15 59.06
N VAL A 371 26.66 -120.11 58.28
CA VAL A 371 27.47 -121.30 57.95
C VAL A 371 28.48 -121.64 59.06
N ALA A 372 28.96 -120.65 59.82
CA ALA A 372 29.82 -120.88 60.99
C ALA A 372 29.03 -121.50 62.17
N ASP A 373 27.80 -121.04 62.40
CA ASP A 373 26.90 -121.64 63.42
C ASP A 373 26.45 -123.06 63.06
N ALA A 374 26.28 -123.36 61.76
CA ALA A 374 25.94 -124.70 61.28
C ALA A 374 27.11 -125.71 61.37
N GLN A 375 28.36 -125.23 61.33
CA GLN A 375 29.56 -126.07 61.48
C GLN A 375 29.83 -126.40 62.96
N GLN A 376 29.56 -125.47 63.88
CA GLN A 376 29.64 -125.71 65.33
C GLN A 376 28.56 -126.70 65.81
N LEU A 377 27.33 -126.62 65.26
CA LEU A 377 26.24 -127.57 65.54
C LEU A 377 26.47 -128.98 64.97
N ALA A 378 27.35 -129.14 63.96
CA ALA A 378 27.72 -130.43 63.40
C ALA A 378 28.78 -131.16 64.25
N GLU A 379 29.72 -130.43 64.85
CA GLU A 379 30.71 -131.00 65.79
C GLU A 379 30.08 -131.42 67.11
N ASP A 380 29.09 -130.69 67.60
CA ASP A 380 28.35 -131.04 68.82
C ASP A 380 27.36 -132.20 68.60
N ASN A 381 26.84 -132.38 67.38
CA ASN A 381 26.07 -133.59 67.00
C ASN A 381 26.95 -134.85 66.89
N GLY A 382 28.25 -134.72 66.57
CA GLY A 382 29.20 -135.83 66.60
C GLY A 382 29.46 -136.34 68.02
N LYS A 383 29.65 -135.42 68.97
CA LYS A 383 29.87 -135.73 70.40
C LYS A 383 28.62 -136.32 71.08
N LEU A 384 27.43 -135.90 70.66
CA LEU A 384 26.14 -136.46 71.14
C LEU A 384 25.85 -137.86 70.60
N ARG A 385 26.30 -138.20 69.38
CA ARG A 385 26.16 -139.55 68.80
C ARG A 385 27.08 -140.58 69.47
N GLU A 386 28.28 -140.19 69.87
CA GLU A 386 29.17 -141.05 70.68
C GLU A 386 28.68 -141.25 72.13
N ALA A 387 27.95 -140.28 72.68
CA ALA A 387 27.28 -140.41 73.98
C ALA A 387 26.03 -141.31 73.90
N LEU A 388 25.31 -141.29 72.76
CA LEU A 388 24.14 -142.13 72.52
C LEU A 388 24.49 -143.62 72.29
N GLU A 389 25.61 -143.92 71.62
CA GLU A 389 26.10 -145.30 71.46
C GLU A 389 26.72 -145.87 72.75
N ARG A 390 27.33 -145.01 73.60
CA ARG A 390 27.72 -145.38 74.97
C ARG A 390 26.52 -145.62 75.90
N ALA A 391 25.40 -144.92 75.68
CA ALA A 391 24.15 -145.16 76.39
C ALA A 391 23.43 -146.44 75.91
N ARG A 392 23.49 -146.77 74.61
CA ARG A 392 22.91 -148.00 74.06
C ARG A 392 23.64 -149.27 74.49
N ARG A 393 24.98 -149.24 74.64
CA ARG A 393 25.76 -150.35 75.23
C ARG A 393 25.46 -150.57 76.73
N ARG A 394 25.18 -149.49 77.48
CA ARG A 394 24.73 -149.54 78.88
C ARG A 394 23.27 -150.00 79.07
N VAL A 395 22.44 -149.97 78.02
CA VAL A 395 21.05 -150.48 78.08
C VAL A 395 20.95 -151.95 77.66
N ALA A 396 21.90 -152.48 76.89
CA ALA A 396 22.01 -153.92 76.60
C ALA A 396 22.55 -154.74 77.80
N GLU A 397 23.27 -154.10 78.73
CA GLU A 397 23.76 -154.72 79.98
C GLU A 397 22.73 -154.69 81.13
N LEU A 398 21.56 -154.05 80.93
CA LEU A 398 20.47 -153.93 81.93
C LEU A 398 19.31 -154.93 81.71
N GLU A 399 19.34 -155.76 80.66
CA GLU A 399 18.38 -156.85 80.43
C GLU A 399 18.41 -157.97 81.50
N PRO A 400 19.57 -158.46 82.00
CA PRO A 400 19.58 -159.47 83.07
C PRO A 400 19.21 -158.92 84.46
N LEU A 401 19.12 -157.59 84.62
CA LEU A 401 18.69 -156.92 85.86
C LEU A 401 17.17 -156.72 85.94
N ARG A 402 16.42 -156.94 84.84
CA ARG A 402 14.96 -157.08 84.88
C ARG A 402 14.50 -158.42 85.47
N GLY A 403 15.32 -159.47 85.43
CA GLY A 403 15.09 -160.73 86.15
C GLY A 403 15.26 -160.61 87.67
N GLN A 404 16.13 -159.72 88.14
CA GLN A 404 16.39 -159.51 89.57
C GLN A 404 15.47 -158.45 90.21
N LEU A 405 14.84 -157.59 89.40
CA LEU A 405 13.84 -156.61 89.84
C LEU A 405 12.45 -157.23 90.09
N ALA A 406 12.14 -158.39 89.50
CA ALA A 406 10.94 -159.17 89.83
C ALA A 406 11.09 -159.90 91.19
N GLU A 407 12.23 -160.53 91.47
CA GLU A 407 12.53 -161.14 92.78
C GLU A 407 12.72 -160.11 93.92
N ALA A 408 13.25 -158.92 93.62
CA ALA A 408 13.35 -157.83 94.59
C ALA A 408 11.99 -157.18 94.90
N SER A 409 11.04 -157.21 93.96
CA SER A 409 9.67 -156.70 94.18
C SER A 409 8.84 -157.62 95.11
N GLU A 410 9.15 -158.91 95.18
CA GLU A 410 8.53 -159.87 96.10
C GLU A 410 9.13 -159.79 97.53
N ARG A 411 10.39 -159.34 97.67
CA ARG A 411 11.03 -159.07 98.98
C ARG A 411 10.81 -157.63 99.50
N ALA A 412 10.49 -156.67 98.62
CA ALA A 412 10.08 -155.32 99.00
C ALA A 412 8.65 -155.27 99.58
N ALA A 413 7.75 -156.16 99.14
CA ALA A 413 6.43 -156.35 99.75
C ALA A 413 6.49 -156.87 101.21
N GLN A 414 7.61 -157.44 101.64
CA GLN A 414 7.82 -157.93 103.02
C GLN A 414 8.63 -156.95 103.90
N LEU A 415 9.23 -155.89 103.34
CA LEU A 415 10.03 -154.90 104.09
C LEU A 415 9.38 -153.52 104.24
N ASP A 416 8.44 -153.13 103.36
CA ASP A 416 7.62 -151.93 103.57
C ASP A 416 6.50 -152.17 104.60
N ALA A 417 6.05 -153.43 104.75
CA ALA A 417 5.21 -153.86 105.88
C ALA A 417 5.92 -153.65 107.24
N VAL A 418 7.24 -153.78 107.29
CA VAL A 418 8.05 -153.62 108.52
C VAL A 418 8.56 -152.17 108.71
N ARG A 419 8.61 -151.36 107.64
CA ARG A 419 8.96 -149.92 107.71
C ARG A 419 7.75 -149.00 107.97
N ALA A 420 6.55 -149.44 107.62
CA ALA A 420 5.30 -148.81 108.09
C ALA A 420 5.16 -148.96 109.62
N GLU A 421 5.47 -150.13 110.18
CA GLU A 421 5.46 -150.39 111.63
C GLU A 421 6.52 -149.58 112.41
N LEU A 422 7.65 -149.23 111.78
CA LEU A 422 8.72 -148.44 112.42
C LEU A 422 8.48 -146.92 112.38
N ALA A 423 7.77 -146.40 111.37
CA ALA A 423 7.37 -145.00 111.29
C ALA A 423 6.15 -144.67 112.18
N GLU A 424 5.29 -145.66 112.45
CA GLU A 424 4.18 -145.56 113.41
C GLU A 424 4.70 -145.62 114.86
N ALA A 425 5.75 -146.41 115.12
CA ALA A 425 6.47 -146.43 116.39
C ALA A 425 7.14 -145.07 116.72
N GLN A 426 7.62 -144.31 115.73
CA GLN A 426 8.29 -143.03 115.96
C GLN A 426 7.32 -141.84 116.14
N ARG A 427 6.09 -141.88 115.59
CA ARG A 427 5.05 -140.85 115.82
C ARG A 427 4.17 -141.10 117.06
N GLY A 428 4.15 -142.32 117.59
CA GLY A 428 3.52 -142.64 118.88
C GLY A 428 4.38 -142.26 120.10
N VAL A 429 5.71 -142.32 119.96
CA VAL A 429 6.66 -141.90 121.01
C VAL A 429 6.59 -140.39 121.29
N GLU A 430 6.20 -139.56 120.31
CA GLU A 430 5.89 -138.14 120.55
C GLU A 430 4.50 -137.94 121.20
N ARG A 431 3.54 -138.85 120.99
CA ARG A 431 2.24 -138.85 121.71
C ARG A 431 2.37 -139.32 123.15
N LEU A 432 3.38 -140.12 123.47
CA LEU A 432 3.74 -140.43 124.86
C LEU A 432 4.17 -139.18 125.65
N GLY A 433 4.65 -138.10 125.02
CA GLY A 433 5.08 -136.88 125.73
C GLY A 433 3.93 -136.00 126.26
N VAL A 434 2.78 -135.94 125.57
CA VAL A 434 1.61 -135.13 125.99
C VAL A 434 0.73 -135.90 126.99
N VAL A 435 0.60 -137.21 126.84
CA VAL A 435 -0.10 -138.09 127.80
C VAL A 435 0.72 -138.31 129.09
N GLN A 436 2.04 -138.14 129.03
CA GLN A 436 2.94 -138.14 130.21
C GLN A 436 2.72 -136.93 131.14
N ALA A 437 2.12 -135.82 130.68
CA ALA A 437 1.81 -134.66 131.52
C ALA A 437 0.45 -134.79 132.25
N GLU A 438 -0.57 -135.38 131.60
CA GLU A 438 -1.92 -135.50 132.15
C GLU A 438 -2.06 -136.62 133.19
N LEU A 439 -1.33 -137.74 133.05
CA LEU A 439 -1.37 -138.87 134.00
C LEU A 439 -0.60 -138.59 135.30
N GLN A 440 0.47 -137.78 135.25
CA GLN A 440 1.18 -137.31 136.46
C GLN A 440 0.39 -136.23 137.22
N GLN A 441 -0.43 -135.45 136.52
CA GLN A 441 -1.33 -134.46 137.14
C GLN A 441 -2.58 -135.13 137.79
N ALA A 442 -3.04 -136.25 137.23
CA ALA A 442 -4.13 -137.06 137.79
C ALA A 442 -3.72 -137.86 139.04
N ASN A 443 -2.51 -138.43 139.09
CA ASN A 443 -2.08 -139.20 140.27
C ASN A 443 -1.62 -138.32 141.45
N ARG A 444 -1.06 -137.13 141.21
CA ARG A 444 -0.84 -136.15 142.30
C ARG A 444 -2.15 -135.75 142.98
N ARG A 445 -3.25 -135.67 142.22
CA ARG A 445 -4.61 -135.49 142.76
C ARG A 445 -5.12 -136.70 143.55
N ILE A 446 -4.70 -137.93 143.21
CA ILE A 446 -5.05 -139.16 143.95
C ILE A 446 -4.26 -139.25 145.27
N GLU A 447 -2.99 -138.83 145.29
CA GLU A 447 -2.19 -138.71 146.52
C GLU A 447 -2.68 -137.56 147.42
N GLU A 448 -3.17 -136.46 146.85
CA GLU A 448 -3.86 -135.38 147.57
C GLU A 448 -5.21 -135.84 148.17
N LEU A 449 -5.99 -136.67 147.46
CA LEU A 449 -7.24 -137.25 147.99
C LEU A 449 -7.00 -138.29 149.10
N GLY A 450 -5.90 -139.06 149.06
CA GLY A 450 -5.53 -139.94 150.16
C GLY A 450 -4.98 -139.20 151.39
N ARG A 451 -4.25 -138.08 151.19
CA ARG A 451 -3.88 -137.16 152.29
C ARG A 451 -5.12 -136.55 152.95
N VAL A 452 -6.19 -136.28 152.19
CA VAL A 452 -7.48 -135.82 152.74
C VAL A 452 -8.21 -136.93 153.52
N GLU A 453 -8.15 -138.20 153.10
CA GLU A 453 -8.65 -139.32 153.93
C GLU A 453 -7.82 -139.51 155.21
N ALA A 454 -6.50 -139.25 155.15
CA ALA A 454 -5.62 -139.23 156.31
C ALA A 454 -5.89 -138.03 157.25
N GLU A 455 -6.33 -136.87 156.73
CA GLU A 455 -6.83 -135.73 157.53
C GLU A 455 -8.24 -136.00 158.11
N LEU A 456 -9.02 -136.89 157.49
CA LEU A 456 -10.29 -137.39 158.04
C LEU A 456 -10.09 -138.36 159.21
N THR A 457 -8.91 -139.02 159.31
CA THR A 457 -8.40 -139.64 160.55
C THR A 457 -8.31 -138.65 161.71
N ALA A 458 -8.15 -137.35 161.45
CA ALA A 458 -7.90 -136.38 162.51
C ALA A 458 -9.19 -135.67 162.96
N ALA A 459 -10.09 -135.37 162.02
CA ALA A 459 -11.34 -134.65 162.33
C ALA A 459 -12.35 -135.48 163.13
N ARG A 460 -12.51 -136.79 162.87
CA ARG A 460 -13.46 -137.61 163.66
C ARG A 460 -12.94 -137.97 165.06
N ARG A 461 -11.62 -138.09 165.23
CA ARG A 461 -10.97 -138.12 166.56
C ARG A 461 -11.09 -136.79 167.32
N GLN A 462 -11.27 -135.65 166.64
CA GLN A 462 -11.62 -134.37 167.28
C GLN A 462 -13.09 -134.25 167.69
N VAL A 463 -14.01 -135.05 167.11
CA VAL A 463 -15.44 -135.04 167.49
C VAL A 463 -15.75 -135.99 168.66
N GLU A 464 -14.87 -136.96 168.95
CA GLU A 464 -14.89 -137.70 170.23
C GLU A 464 -14.70 -136.79 171.47
N GLN A 465 -14.30 -135.51 171.34
CA GLN A 465 -13.89 -134.70 172.49
C GLN A 465 -14.79 -133.51 172.87
N ILE A 466 -15.90 -133.24 172.16
CA ILE A 466 -16.73 -132.04 172.40
C ILE A 466 -18.16 -132.33 172.94
N GLU A 467 -18.76 -133.52 172.81
CA GLU A 467 -20.08 -133.78 173.44
C GLU A 467 -20.06 -134.04 174.97
N PRO A 468 -18.99 -134.49 175.64
CA PRO A 468 -18.92 -134.34 177.09
C PRO A 468 -18.72 -132.87 177.56
N LEU A 469 -18.61 -131.90 176.62
CA LEU A 469 -18.71 -130.46 176.90
C LEU A 469 -20.13 -129.88 176.69
N ARG A 470 -21.08 -130.62 176.09
CA ARG A 470 -22.52 -130.28 176.13
C ARG A 470 -23.22 -130.85 177.36
N GLU A 471 -22.74 -131.96 177.90
CA GLU A 471 -23.01 -132.34 179.31
C GLU A 471 -22.51 -131.28 180.31
N ARG A 472 -21.55 -130.42 179.95
CA ARG A 472 -21.09 -129.30 180.80
C ARG A 472 -21.95 -128.02 180.66
N PHE A 473 -22.78 -127.91 179.62
CA PHE A 473 -23.90 -126.96 179.51
C PHE A 473 -25.20 -127.45 180.19
N ALA A 474 -25.21 -128.66 180.75
CA ALA A 474 -26.14 -129.01 181.82
C ALA A 474 -26.01 -128.07 183.04
N ARG A 475 -24.91 -127.33 183.16
CA ARG A 475 -24.50 -126.58 184.35
C ARG A 475 -25.33 -125.33 184.70
N LEU A 476 -25.44 -124.44 183.71
CA LEU A 476 -25.36 -122.99 183.98
C LEU A 476 -26.61 -122.15 183.66
N THR A 477 -27.71 -122.75 183.19
CA THR A 477 -29.01 -122.05 183.03
C THR A 477 -30.22 -122.89 183.45
N THR A 478 -30.06 -123.66 184.52
CA THR A 478 -31.18 -123.93 185.45
C THR A 478 -31.33 -122.80 186.47
N TYR A 479 -30.37 -121.88 186.59
CA TYR A 479 -30.37 -120.82 187.62
C TYR A 479 -30.68 -119.43 187.04
N ALA A 480 -31.82 -119.36 186.37
CA ALA A 480 -32.65 -118.17 186.21
C ALA A 480 -34.13 -118.62 186.18
N GLU A 481 -34.50 -119.72 186.84
CA GLU A 481 -35.05 -119.58 188.20
C GLU A 481 -35.83 -118.27 188.35
N GLN A 482 -37.14 -118.40 188.14
CA GLN A 482 -38.12 -118.02 189.14
C GLN A 482 -37.67 -116.95 190.15
N VAL A 483 -37.87 -115.69 189.76
CA VAL A 483 -38.33 -114.59 190.63
C VAL A 483 -39.33 -113.83 189.76
N GLU A 484 -40.61 -114.11 189.96
CA GLU A 484 -41.61 -113.18 190.55
C GLU A 484 -42.32 -112.30 189.51
#